data_AF-A0A915Z8F3-F1
#
_entry.id   AF-A0A915Z8F3-F1
#
_cell.length_a   1.000
_cell.length_b   1.000
_cell.length_c   1.000
_cell.angle_alpha   90.00
_cell.angle_beta   90.00
_cell.angle_gamma   90.00
#
_symmetry.space_group_name_H-M   'P 1'
#
loop_
_entity.id
_entity.type
_entity.pdbx_description
1 polymer ?
#
loop_
_entity_poly.entity_id
_entity_poly.type
_entity_poly.pdbx_seq_one_letter_code
_entity_poly.pdbx_strand_id
1 'polypeptide(L)'
;MDENQLEMILNTIQSQSPNSTIRNNQRNNLILIIQQLPDDQLLSAAHLISTMRYPKGPNKGKIYSLYLQKKAYESITQSLYKHQPTYKSLQESNTKLKADFKKLHRQNQTLIRKTQSLGVQNRHLHNQKSNYISKIRSLVRCSHQISNATFQKKIKSIFEVNKCSYTSNTVWLATSISQVGQVSLHSTVECMKLIYEFLIGEPHKIGYQFQHCVLGIKTFQNYMLMLKSVKLPMPQYLELWLMNQQEVKPKILLCVINSGIKKTRHQL
;
A
#
# COMPACT_ATOMS: atom_id res chain seq x y z
N MET A 1 -1.51 64.45 -66.51
CA MET A 1 -2.04 63.09 -66.81
C MET A 1 -3.52 63.17 -66.46
N ASP A 2 -4.39 63.02 -67.45
CA ASP A 2 -5.84 63.18 -67.31
C ASP A 2 -6.46 61.98 -66.58
N GLU A 3 -7.48 62.22 -65.76
CA GLU A 3 -8.16 61.22 -64.92
C GLU A 3 -8.77 60.11 -65.79
N ASN A 4 -9.25 60.47 -66.99
CA ASN A 4 -9.73 59.53 -68.00
C ASN A 4 -8.62 58.62 -68.56
N GLN A 5 -7.38 59.09 -68.64
CA GLN A 5 -6.26 58.26 -69.08
C GLN A 5 -5.85 57.27 -67.98
N LEU A 6 -5.98 57.63 -66.70
CA LEU A 6 -5.75 56.70 -65.59
C LEU A 6 -6.82 55.61 -65.55
N GLU A 7 -8.08 55.96 -65.77
CA GLU A 7 -9.20 55.00 -65.75
C GLU A 7 -9.16 54.04 -66.95
N MET A 8 -8.75 54.54 -68.11
CA MET A 8 -8.53 53.69 -69.30
C MET A 8 -7.34 52.74 -69.10
N ILE A 9 -6.25 53.17 -68.45
CA ILE A 9 -5.11 52.30 -68.11
C ILE A 9 -5.51 51.25 -67.05
N LEU A 10 -6.28 51.63 -66.03
CA LEU A 10 -6.82 50.70 -65.02
C LEU A 10 -7.72 49.62 -65.64
N ASN A 11 -8.59 50.01 -66.58
CA ASN A 11 -9.47 49.09 -67.32
C ASN A 11 -8.67 48.18 -68.29
N THR A 12 -7.57 48.68 -68.85
CA THR A 12 -6.67 47.89 -69.71
C THR A 12 -5.85 46.87 -68.89
N ILE A 13 -5.42 47.23 -67.68
CA ILE A 13 -4.72 46.33 -66.75
C ILE A 13 -5.69 45.26 -66.19
N GLN A 14 -6.96 45.59 -65.97
CA GLN A 14 -7.99 44.61 -65.56
C GLN A 14 -8.43 43.68 -66.70
N SER A 15 -8.37 44.11 -67.95
CA SER A 15 -8.75 43.28 -69.12
C SER A 15 -7.62 42.38 -69.63
N GLN A 16 -6.35 42.71 -69.37
CA GLN A 16 -5.18 41.89 -69.75
C GLN A 16 -4.64 41.01 -68.60
N SER A 17 -5.53 40.33 -67.87
CA SER A 17 -5.11 39.33 -66.88
C SER A 17 -5.16 37.91 -67.51
N PRO A 18 -4.04 37.18 -67.63
CA PRO A 18 -4.05 35.75 -68.02
C PRO A 18 -4.88 34.87 -67.08
N ASN A 19 -5.32 35.43 -65.93
CA ASN A 19 -6.22 34.81 -64.98
C ASN A 19 -7.70 34.78 -65.41
N SER A 20 -8.12 35.46 -66.48
CA SER A 20 -9.51 35.42 -66.97
C SER A 20 -9.78 34.12 -67.75
N THR A 21 -8.88 33.76 -68.67
CA THR A 21 -8.95 32.52 -69.46
C THR A 21 -8.89 31.28 -68.56
N ILE A 22 -8.00 31.27 -67.56
CA ILE A 22 -7.88 30.15 -66.59
C ILE A 22 -9.14 30.02 -65.73
N ARG A 23 -9.70 31.13 -65.23
CA ARG A 23 -10.98 31.11 -64.48
C ARG A 23 -12.15 30.64 -65.33
N ASN A 24 -12.21 31.07 -66.59
CA ASN A 24 -13.26 30.67 -67.52
C ASN A 24 -13.15 29.17 -67.84
N ASN A 25 -11.95 28.65 -68.00
CA ASN A 25 -11.72 27.20 -68.19
C ASN A 25 -12.12 26.39 -66.95
N GLN A 26 -11.83 26.86 -65.74
CA GLN A 26 -12.27 26.20 -64.50
C GLN A 26 -13.78 26.20 -64.34
N ARG A 27 -14.46 27.31 -64.68
CA ARG A 27 -15.93 27.39 -64.66
C ARG A 27 -16.56 26.48 -65.69
N ASN A 28 -16.05 26.46 -66.91
CA ASN A 28 -16.53 25.58 -67.98
C ASN A 28 -16.36 24.11 -67.59
N ASN A 29 -15.21 23.75 -67.00
CA ASN A 29 -14.99 22.39 -66.50
C ASN A 29 -15.97 22.02 -65.38
N LEU A 30 -16.23 22.93 -64.43
CA LEU A 30 -17.23 22.70 -63.38
C LEU A 30 -18.65 22.52 -63.95
N ILE A 31 -19.02 23.31 -64.96
CA ILE A 31 -20.32 23.18 -65.65
C ILE A 31 -20.42 21.81 -66.33
N LEU A 32 -19.36 21.36 -67.01
CA LEU A 32 -19.33 20.02 -67.62
C LEU A 32 -19.49 18.91 -66.58
N ILE A 33 -18.80 19.01 -65.44
CA ILE A 33 -18.95 18.05 -64.33
C ILE A 33 -20.40 18.02 -63.82
N ILE A 34 -21.04 19.19 -63.68
CA ILE A 34 -22.43 19.28 -63.23
C ILE A 34 -23.38 18.69 -64.28
N GLN A 35 -23.15 18.94 -65.57
CA GLN A 35 -23.95 18.38 -66.67
C GLN A 35 -23.81 16.86 -66.80
N GLN A 36 -22.70 16.30 -66.35
CA GLN A 36 -22.43 14.85 -66.36
C GLN A 36 -22.93 14.12 -65.10
N LEU A 37 -23.40 14.84 -64.07
CA LEU A 37 -23.99 14.22 -62.89
C LEU A 37 -25.32 13.56 -63.26
N PRO A 38 -25.57 12.32 -62.81
CA PRO A 38 -26.86 11.68 -63.00
C PRO A 38 -27.96 12.37 -62.17
N ASP A 39 -29.20 12.32 -62.67
CA ASP A 39 -30.33 13.09 -62.12
C ASP A 39 -30.63 12.80 -60.65
N ASP A 40 -30.38 11.56 -60.20
CA ASP A 40 -30.55 11.12 -58.82
C ASP A 40 -29.53 11.76 -57.85
N GLN A 41 -28.34 12.09 -58.36
CA GLN A 41 -27.29 12.75 -57.60
C GLN A 41 -27.37 14.27 -57.66
N LEU A 42 -28.10 14.83 -58.63
CA LEU A 42 -28.22 16.28 -58.83
C LEU A 42 -28.83 16.98 -57.60
N LEU A 43 -29.91 16.42 -57.05
CA LEU A 43 -30.54 16.94 -55.82
C LEU A 43 -29.59 16.88 -54.63
N SER A 44 -28.84 15.79 -54.50
CA SER A 44 -27.86 15.59 -53.43
C SER A 44 -26.69 16.57 -53.54
N ALA A 45 -26.18 16.81 -54.76
CA ALA A 45 -25.12 17.76 -55.04
C ALA A 45 -25.58 19.21 -54.78
N ALA A 46 -26.78 19.57 -55.20
CA ALA A 46 -27.37 20.88 -54.94
C ALA A 46 -27.53 21.12 -53.43
N HIS A 47 -28.04 20.12 -52.69
CA HIS A 47 -28.16 20.18 -51.24
C HIS A 47 -26.79 20.31 -50.56
N LEU A 48 -25.77 19.57 -51.01
CA LEU A 48 -24.41 19.65 -50.49
C LEU A 48 -23.81 21.05 -50.69
N ILE A 49 -23.93 21.64 -51.88
CA ILE A 49 -23.44 22.99 -52.19
C ILE A 49 -24.15 24.05 -51.34
N SER A 50 -25.45 23.87 -51.07
CA SER A 50 -26.22 24.75 -50.18
C SER A 50 -25.73 24.64 -48.73
N THR A 51 -25.51 23.41 -48.25
CA THR A 51 -25.10 23.11 -46.87
C THR A 51 -23.65 23.51 -46.58
N MET A 52 -22.79 23.50 -47.60
CA MET A 52 -21.37 23.86 -47.50
C MET A 52 -21.10 25.37 -47.53
N ARG A 53 -22.09 26.17 -47.14
CA ARG A 53 -21.99 27.64 -47.03
C ARG A 53 -22.23 28.11 -45.61
N TYR A 54 -21.60 29.23 -45.25
CA TYR A 54 -21.83 29.83 -43.94
C TYR A 54 -23.29 30.32 -43.83
N PRO A 55 -24.06 29.85 -42.83
CA PRO A 55 -25.46 30.24 -42.68
C PRO A 55 -25.62 31.65 -42.07
N LYS A 56 -24.62 32.11 -41.30
CA LYS A 56 -24.61 33.37 -40.53
C LYS A 56 -23.20 33.95 -40.47
N GLY A 57 -23.09 35.21 -40.05
CA GLY A 57 -21.83 35.92 -39.81
C GLY A 57 -21.24 36.62 -41.05
N PRO A 58 -20.02 37.18 -40.94
CA PRO A 58 -19.40 38.02 -41.98
C PRO A 58 -19.17 37.31 -43.32
N ASN A 59 -19.11 35.98 -43.31
CA ASN A 59 -18.92 35.16 -44.50
C ASN A 59 -20.20 34.48 -44.99
N LYS A 60 -21.38 34.91 -44.52
CA LYS A 60 -22.68 34.31 -44.88
C LYS A 60 -22.80 34.15 -46.40
N GLY A 61 -23.22 32.96 -46.84
CA GLY A 61 -23.40 32.62 -48.25
C GLY A 61 -22.12 32.24 -49.01
N LYS A 62 -20.93 32.48 -48.45
CA LYS A 62 -19.67 31.97 -49.02
C LYS A 62 -19.52 30.49 -48.70
N ILE A 63 -18.88 29.76 -49.62
CA ILE A 63 -18.52 28.35 -49.43
C ILE A 63 -17.44 28.23 -48.34
N TYR A 64 -17.46 27.15 -47.55
CA TYR A 64 -16.44 26.87 -46.54
C TYR A 64 -15.03 26.87 -47.13
N SER A 65 -14.04 27.24 -46.32
CA SER A 65 -12.64 27.21 -46.74
C SER A 65 -12.19 25.79 -47.04
N LEU A 66 -11.24 25.64 -47.97
CA LEU A 66 -10.71 24.33 -48.37
C LEU A 66 -10.21 23.50 -47.18
N TYR A 67 -9.63 24.16 -46.17
CA TYR A 67 -9.21 23.51 -44.93
C TYR A 67 -10.37 22.83 -44.20
N LEU A 68 -11.51 23.52 -44.04
CA LEU A 68 -12.68 22.96 -43.38
C LEU A 68 -13.32 21.83 -44.20
N GLN A 69 -13.32 21.96 -45.53
CA GLN A 69 -13.79 20.89 -46.43
C GLN A 69 -12.95 19.63 -46.27
N LYS A 70 -11.61 19.78 -46.29
CA LYS A 70 -10.68 18.66 -46.10
C LYS A 70 -10.84 18.00 -44.73
N LYS A 71 -10.97 18.81 -43.67
CA LYS A 71 -11.17 18.30 -42.31
C LYS A 71 -12.50 17.56 -42.14
N ALA A 72 -13.56 18.04 -42.79
CA ALA A 72 -14.85 17.34 -42.81
C ALA A 72 -14.74 15.98 -43.51
N TYR A 73 -14.08 15.92 -44.67
CA TYR A 73 -13.81 14.67 -45.38
C TYR A 73 -12.99 13.67 -44.55
N GLU A 74 -11.90 14.12 -43.92
CA GLU A 74 -11.08 13.29 -43.04
C GLU A 74 -11.88 12.76 -41.84
N SER A 75 -12.76 13.58 -41.25
CA SER A 75 -13.62 13.14 -40.16
C SER A 75 -14.59 12.03 -40.62
N ILE A 76 -15.23 12.20 -41.78
CA ILE A 76 -16.18 11.22 -42.34
C ILE A 76 -15.46 9.90 -42.65
N THR A 77 -14.28 9.97 -43.28
CA THR A 77 -13.48 8.79 -43.61
C THR A 77 -13.04 8.05 -42.34
N GLN A 78 -12.60 8.78 -41.31
CA GLN A 78 -12.18 8.19 -40.04
C GLN A 78 -13.35 7.67 -39.18
N SER A 79 -14.55 8.23 -39.28
CA SER A 79 -15.68 7.80 -38.44
C SER A 79 -16.50 6.69 -39.07
N LEU A 80 -16.80 6.79 -40.38
CA LEU A 80 -17.69 5.86 -41.07
C LEU A 80 -16.97 4.62 -41.59
N TYR A 81 -15.69 4.74 -41.94
CA TYR A 81 -14.87 3.62 -42.46
C TYR A 81 -13.84 3.11 -41.45
N LYS A 82 -13.97 3.49 -40.17
CA LYS A 82 -13.13 2.92 -39.12
C LYS A 82 -13.37 1.42 -39.07
N HIS A 83 -12.28 0.66 -39.21
CA HIS A 83 -12.24 -0.78 -39.03
C HIS A 83 -12.89 -1.09 -37.67
N GLN A 84 -14.11 -1.65 -37.67
CA GLN A 84 -14.67 -2.24 -36.45
C GLN A 84 -13.59 -3.19 -35.89
N PRO A 85 -13.40 -3.26 -34.55
CA PRO A 85 -12.52 -4.27 -33.99
C PRO A 85 -13.00 -5.62 -34.53
N THR A 86 -12.16 -6.26 -35.35
CA THR A 86 -12.48 -7.52 -35.99
C THR A 86 -12.98 -8.48 -34.92
N TYR A 87 -14.03 -9.25 -35.20
CA TYR A 87 -14.61 -10.24 -34.27
C TYR A 87 -13.54 -10.99 -33.43
N LYS A 88 -12.41 -11.32 -34.07
CA LYS A 88 -11.21 -11.92 -33.46
C LYS A 88 -10.61 -11.10 -32.30
N SER A 89 -10.42 -9.79 -32.46
CA SER A 89 -9.91 -8.90 -31.40
C SER A 89 -10.85 -8.82 -30.20
N LEU A 90 -12.16 -8.81 -30.46
CA LEU A 90 -13.17 -8.82 -29.40
C LEU A 90 -13.19 -10.17 -28.66
N GLN A 91 -13.03 -11.27 -29.40
CA GLN A 91 -12.93 -12.62 -28.84
C GLN A 91 -11.67 -12.78 -27.97
N GLU A 92 -10.51 -12.31 -28.43
CA GLU A 92 -9.25 -12.30 -27.67
C GLU A 92 -9.37 -11.46 -26.38
N SER A 93 -10.02 -10.30 -26.45
CA SER A 93 -10.25 -9.46 -25.27
C SER A 93 -11.15 -10.18 -24.25
N ASN A 94 -12.20 -10.86 -24.71
CA ASN A 94 -13.09 -11.63 -23.85
C ASN A 94 -12.42 -12.85 -23.21
N THR A 95 -11.57 -13.57 -23.94
CA THR A 95 -10.83 -14.72 -23.38
C THR A 95 -9.84 -14.26 -22.32
N LYS A 96 -9.14 -13.14 -22.56
CA LYS A 96 -8.24 -12.52 -21.58
C LYS A 96 -8.98 -12.09 -20.31
N LEU A 97 -10.10 -11.37 -20.44
CA LEU A 97 -10.94 -10.96 -19.31
C LEU A 97 -11.43 -12.17 -18.50
N LYS A 98 -11.86 -13.25 -19.16
CA LYS A 98 -12.26 -14.50 -18.47
C LYS A 98 -11.10 -15.13 -17.68
N ALA A 99 -9.88 -15.11 -18.23
CA ALA A 99 -8.71 -15.64 -17.55
C ALA A 99 -8.35 -14.80 -16.31
N ASP A 100 -8.35 -13.47 -16.45
CA ASP A 100 -8.07 -12.54 -15.37
C ASP A 100 -9.11 -12.64 -14.25
N PHE A 101 -10.39 -12.73 -14.59
CA PHE A 101 -11.47 -12.96 -13.63
C PHE A 101 -11.26 -14.25 -12.82
N LYS A 102 -10.93 -15.37 -13.50
CA LYS A 102 -10.66 -16.65 -12.83
C LYS A 102 -9.46 -16.55 -11.89
N LYS A 103 -8.39 -15.86 -12.31
CA LYS A 103 -7.20 -15.64 -11.48
C LYS A 103 -7.53 -14.82 -10.24
N LEU A 104 -8.24 -13.71 -10.41
CA LEU A 104 -8.65 -12.83 -9.31
C LEU A 104 -9.57 -13.55 -8.33
N HIS A 105 -10.50 -14.35 -8.83
CA HIS A 105 -11.41 -15.14 -8.00
C HIS A 105 -10.64 -16.14 -7.11
N ARG A 106 -9.65 -16.85 -7.65
CA ARG A 106 -8.79 -17.76 -6.88
C ARG A 106 -7.97 -17.03 -5.80
N GLN A 107 -7.43 -15.86 -6.14
CA GLN A 107 -6.71 -15.02 -5.17
C GLN A 107 -7.63 -14.58 -4.03
N ASN A 108 -8.84 -14.13 -4.35
CA ASN A 108 -9.81 -13.71 -3.35
C ASN A 108 -10.22 -14.87 -2.41
N GLN A 109 -10.50 -16.06 -2.97
CA GLN A 109 -10.77 -17.26 -2.15
C GLN A 109 -9.61 -17.60 -1.20
N THR A 110 -8.36 -17.45 -1.66
CA THR A 110 -7.17 -17.69 -0.83
C THR A 110 -7.07 -16.69 0.31
N LEU A 111 -7.32 -15.40 0.03
CA LEU A 111 -7.34 -14.36 1.05
C LEU A 111 -8.44 -14.58 2.09
N ILE A 112 -9.66 -14.93 1.66
CA ILE A 112 -10.78 -15.25 2.55
C ILE A 112 -10.39 -16.37 3.53
N ARG A 113 -9.80 -17.46 3.04
CA ARG A 113 -9.35 -18.58 3.89
C ARG A 113 -8.28 -18.14 4.89
N LYS A 114 -7.32 -17.31 4.47
CA LYS A 114 -6.29 -16.76 5.37
C LYS A 114 -6.92 -15.89 6.47
N THR A 115 -7.84 -15.00 6.10
CA THR A 115 -8.55 -14.13 7.05
C THR A 115 -9.33 -14.96 8.08
N GLN A 116 -10.03 -16.00 7.64
CA GLN A 116 -10.76 -16.91 8.54
C GLN A 116 -9.82 -17.63 9.50
N SER A 117 -8.71 -18.19 8.99
CA SER A 117 -7.69 -18.86 9.81
C SER A 117 -7.10 -17.93 10.87
N LEU A 118 -6.69 -16.72 10.47
CA LEU A 118 -6.19 -15.70 11.39
C LEU A 118 -7.26 -15.28 12.40
N GLY A 119 -8.52 -15.16 11.99
CA GLY A 119 -9.64 -14.89 12.89
C GLY A 119 -9.81 -15.94 13.98
N VAL A 120 -9.67 -17.22 13.63
CA VAL A 120 -9.70 -18.35 14.61
C VAL A 120 -8.51 -18.27 15.56
N GLN A 121 -7.30 -18.03 15.05
CA GLN A 121 -6.10 -17.88 15.88
C GLN A 121 -6.24 -16.71 16.87
N ASN A 122 -6.73 -15.57 16.40
CA ASN A 122 -6.93 -14.40 17.23
C ASN A 122 -7.94 -14.68 18.36
N ARG A 123 -9.07 -15.32 18.04
CA ARG A 123 -10.05 -15.76 19.05
C ARG A 123 -9.42 -16.70 20.08
N HIS A 124 -8.62 -17.66 19.63
CA HIS A 124 -7.92 -18.58 20.52
C HIS A 124 -6.97 -17.85 21.48
N LEU A 125 -6.17 -16.91 20.98
CA LEU A 125 -5.26 -16.10 21.81
C LEU A 125 -6.02 -15.24 22.83
N HIS A 126 -7.14 -14.63 22.43
CA HIS A 126 -8.02 -13.89 23.35
C HIS A 126 -8.55 -14.79 24.47
N ASN A 127 -9.00 -16.00 24.14
CA ASN A 127 -9.48 -16.97 25.12
C ASN A 127 -8.36 -17.44 26.06
N GLN A 128 -7.17 -17.73 25.51
CA GLN A 128 -5.99 -18.07 26.32
C GLN A 128 -5.63 -16.96 27.30
N LYS A 129 -5.61 -15.70 26.84
CA LYS A 129 -5.36 -14.52 27.69
C LYS A 129 -6.40 -14.42 28.80
N SER A 130 -7.68 -14.55 28.47
CA SER A 130 -8.77 -14.53 29.45
C SER A 130 -8.61 -15.62 30.51
N ASN A 131 -8.36 -16.86 30.08
CA ASN A 131 -8.11 -17.99 30.98
C ASN A 131 -6.92 -17.75 31.90
N TYR A 132 -5.83 -17.19 31.36
CA TYR A 132 -4.64 -16.85 32.15
C TYR A 132 -4.94 -15.79 33.21
N ILE A 133 -5.65 -14.72 32.84
CA ILE A 133 -6.09 -13.67 33.78
C ILE A 133 -6.96 -14.28 34.89
N SER A 134 -7.91 -15.16 34.55
CA SER A 134 -8.74 -15.85 35.53
C SER A 134 -7.92 -16.72 36.48
N LYS A 135 -6.89 -17.41 35.97
CA LYS A 135 -5.95 -18.20 36.78
C LYS A 135 -5.17 -17.32 37.75
N ILE A 136 -4.69 -16.15 37.32
CA ILE A 136 -4.05 -15.17 38.20
C ILE A 136 -5.00 -14.76 39.33
N ARG A 137 -6.22 -14.35 38.98
CA ARG A 137 -7.21 -13.89 39.97
C ARG A 137 -7.52 -14.96 41.01
N SER A 138 -7.65 -16.21 40.57
CA SER A 138 -7.84 -17.35 41.47
C SER A 138 -6.66 -17.54 42.41
N LEU A 139 -5.42 -17.55 41.88
CA LEU A 139 -4.21 -17.67 42.71
C LEU A 139 -4.08 -16.55 43.74
N VAL A 140 -4.39 -15.31 43.35
CA VAL A 140 -4.38 -14.15 44.25
C VAL A 140 -5.46 -14.23 45.32
N ARG A 141 -6.62 -14.84 45.00
CA ARG A 141 -7.69 -15.05 45.96
C ARG A 141 -7.34 -16.14 46.97
N CYS A 142 -6.64 -17.19 46.53
CA CYS A 142 -6.24 -18.32 47.37
C CYS A 142 -4.89 -18.11 48.06
N SER A 143 -4.20 -16.99 47.85
CA SER A 143 -2.91 -16.73 48.49
C SER A 143 -3.08 -16.23 49.92
N HIS A 144 -2.25 -16.75 50.82
CA HIS A 144 -2.17 -16.26 52.19
C HIS A 144 -1.58 -14.85 52.21
N GLN A 145 -2.04 -14.01 53.14
CA GLN A 145 -1.44 -12.70 53.37
C GLN A 145 0.00 -12.89 53.85
N ILE A 146 0.95 -12.38 53.07
CA ILE A 146 2.38 -12.38 53.43
C ILE A 146 2.74 -11.02 54.03
N SER A 147 3.59 -11.01 55.05
CA SER A 147 4.13 -9.75 55.57
C SER A 147 5.11 -9.13 54.55
N ASN A 148 5.25 -7.80 54.59
CA ASN A 148 6.17 -7.07 53.71
C ASN A 148 7.63 -7.54 53.88
N ALA A 149 8.04 -7.85 55.10
CA ALA A 149 9.38 -8.36 55.40
C ALA A 149 9.62 -9.74 54.79
N THR A 150 8.65 -10.65 54.90
CA THR A 150 8.74 -11.99 54.29
C THR A 150 8.74 -11.90 52.76
N PHE A 151 7.97 -10.97 52.18
CA PHE A 151 7.98 -10.70 50.75
C PHE A 151 9.35 -10.21 50.28
N GLN A 152 9.87 -9.13 50.88
CA GLN A 152 11.17 -8.56 50.52
C GLN A 152 12.30 -9.59 50.66
N LYS A 153 12.30 -10.42 51.71
CA LYS A 153 13.27 -11.51 51.88
C LYS A 153 13.23 -12.51 50.72
N LYS A 154 12.04 -12.91 50.29
CA LYS A 154 11.85 -13.80 49.13
C LYS A 154 12.30 -13.15 47.82
N ILE A 155 12.00 -11.87 47.59
CA ILE A 155 12.44 -11.17 46.38
C ILE A 155 13.95 -11.02 46.36
N LYS A 156 14.57 -10.59 47.46
CA LYS A 156 16.04 -10.51 47.59
C LYS A 156 16.71 -11.86 47.32
N SER A 157 16.10 -12.99 47.70
CA SER A 157 16.61 -14.33 47.35
C SER A 157 16.48 -14.70 45.87
N ILE A 158 15.44 -14.24 45.17
CA ILE A 158 15.25 -14.52 43.74
C ILE A 158 16.30 -13.75 42.91
N PHE A 159 16.59 -12.51 43.30
CA PHE A 159 17.58 -11.68 42.62
C PHE A 159 19.03 -11.99 43.04
N GLU A 160 19.25 -12.85 44.04
CA GLU A 160 20.59 -13.26 44.52
C GLU A 160 21.56 -12.09 44.75
N VAL A 161 21.07 -10.98 45.31
CA VAL A 161 21.77 -9.67 45.44
C VAL A 161 23.21 -9.77 45.99
N ASN A 162 23.51 -10.80 46.78
CA ASN A 162 24.80 -10.99 47.45
C ASN A 162 25.72 -12.03 46.79
N LYS A 163 25.32 -12.68 45.69
CA LYS A 163 26.13 -13.64 44.95
C LYS A 163 26.35 -13.11 43.54
N CYS A 164 27.55 -13.24 42.98
CA CYS A 164 27.83 -12.93 41.57
C CYS A 164 27.22 -13.98 40.62
N SER A 165 26.06 -14.54 40.97
CA SER A 165 25.30 -15.56 40.25
C SER A 165 23.86 -15.08 40.05
N TYR A 166 23.24 -15.52 38.95
CA TYR A 166 21.84 -15.20 38.66
C TYR A 166 21.00 -16.45 38.76
N THR A 167 19.87 -16.36 39.46
CA THR A 167 18.87 -17.43 39.39
C THR A 167 18.28 -17.53 37.99
N SER A 168 17.83 -18.73 37.61
CA SER A 168 17.15 -18.97 36.34
C SER A 168 15.96 -18.03 36.13
N ASN A 169 15.28 -17.62 37.20
CA ASN A 169 14.16 -16.68 37.14
C ASN A 169 14.60 -15.26 36.76
N THR A 170 15.74 -14.80 37.28
CA THR A 170 16.30 -13.47 36.97
C THR A 170 16.80 -13.41 35.53
N VAL A 171 17.49 -14.46 35.07
CA VAL A 171 17.92 -14.60 33.67
C VAL A 171 16.72 -14.62 32.72
N TRP A 172 15.68 -15.38 33.08
CA TRP A 172 14.45 -15.45 32.30
C TRP A 172 13.74 -14.11 32.18
N LEU A 173 13.64 -13.37 33.29
CA LEU A 173 13.01 -12.05 33.32
C LEU A 173 13.78 -11.06 32.45
N ALA A 174 15.11 -10.98 32.59
CA ALA A 174 15.96 -10.11 31.78
C ALA A 174 15.86 -10.46 30.28
N THR A 175 15.84 -11.75 29.95
CA THR A 175 15.67 -12.24 28.57
C THR A 175 14.32 -11.80 28.00
N SER A 176 13.25 -11.98 28.78
CA SER A 176 11.90 -11.61 28.37
C SER A 176 11.80 -10.10 28.11
N ILE A 177 12.37 -9.27 28.97
CA ILE A 177 12.38 -7.80 28.80
C ILE A 177 13.16 -7.41 27.55
N SER A 178 14.34 -7.99 27.32
CA SER A 178 15.15 -7.68 26.14
C SER A 178 14.44 -8.05 24.82
N GLN A 179 13.63 -9.12 24.83
CA GLN A 179 12.90 -9.59 23.65
C GLN A 179 11.66 -8.75 23.33
N VAL A 180 11.06 -8.07 24.31
CA VAL A 180 9.90 -7.21 24.08
C VAL A 180 10.32 -5.98 23.28
N GLY A 181 10.04 -5.95 21.98
CA GLY A 181 10.35 -4.80 21.12
C GLY A 181 11.84 -4.60 20.80
N GLN A 182 12.68 -5.64 20.96
CA GLN A 182 14.13 -5.60 20.71
C GLN A 182 14.86 -4.47 21.45
N VAL A 183 14.62 -4.35 22.75
CA VAL A 183 15.18 -3.27 23.55
C VAL A 183 16.71 -3.37 23.63
N SER A 184 17.38 -2.22 23.65
CA SER A 184 18.82 -2.16 23.84
C SER A 184 19.25 -2.81 25.17
N LEU A 185 20.52 -3.19 25.26
CA LEU A 185 21.09 -3.77 26.48
C LEU A 185 20.99 -2.81 27.65
N HIS A 186 21.32 -1.54 27.41
CA HIS A 186 21.23 -0.47 28.39
C HIS A 186 19.80 -0.30 28.90
N SER A 187 18.82 -0.21 28.00
CA SER A 187 17.41 -0.10 28.35
C SER A 187 16.88 -1.32 29.12
N THR A 188 17.34 -2.53 28.77
CA THR A 188 16.98 -3.76 29.51
C THR A 188 17.51 -3.71 30.95
N VAL A 189 18.74 -3.22 31.14
CA VAL A 189 19.34 -3.04 32.48
C VAL A 189 18.58 -2.00 33.29
N GLU A 190 18.23 -0.86 32.69
CA GLU A 190 17.42 0.17 33.36
C GLU A 190 16.02 -0.36 33.75
N CYS A 191 15.35 -1.10 32.86
CA CYS A 191 14.08 -1.74 33.17
C CYS A 191 14.20 -2.75 34.32
N MET A 192 15.26 -3.57 34.33
CA MET A 192 15.50 -4.51 35.44
C MET A 192 15.74 -3.78 36.76
N LYS A 193 16.46 -2.64 36.73
CA LYS A 193 16.68 -1.78 37.90
C LYS A 193 15.37 -1.21 38.42
N LEU A 194 14.54 -0.62 37.55
CA LEU A 194 13.23 -0.10 37.92
C LEU A 194 12.30 -1.16 38.52
N ILE A 195 12.30 -2.38 37.96
CA ILE A 195 11.51 -3.50 38.49
C ILE A 195 12.02 -3.92 39.88
N TYR A 196 13.33 -4.02 40.05
CA TYR A 196 13.92 -4.33 41.35
C TYR A 196 13.53 -3.28 42.40
N GLU A 197 13.70 -2.01 42.07
CA GLU A 197 13.38 -0.87 42.94
C GLU A 197 11.91 -0.86 43.31
N PHE A 198 11.02 -1.09 42.35
CA PHE A 198 9.58 -1.19 42.59
C PHE A 198 9.21 -2.35 43.54
N LEU A 199 9.85 -3.51 43.40
CA LEU A 199 9.52 -4.69 44.20
C LEU A 199 10.10 -4.66 45.61
N ILE A 200 11.25 -4.01 45.82
CA ILE A 200 11.94 -4.01 47.12
C ILE A 200 11.76 -2.68 47.86
N GLY A 201 11.60 -1.56 47.15
CA GLY A 201 11.53 -0.21 47.72
C GLY A 201 12.91 0.39 48.07
N GLU A 202 14.00 -0.25 47.67
CA GLU A 202 15.37 0.22 47.87
C GLU A 202 16.09 0.37 46.52
N PRO A 203 16.89 1.42 46.31
CA PRO A 203 17.69 1.59 45.10
C PRO A 203 18.70 0.44 44.97
N HIS A 204 18.77 -0.18 43.79
CA HIS A 204 19.75 -1.26 43.57
C HIS A 204 21.16 -0.66 43.49
N LYS A 205 22.00 -0.95 44.48
CA LYS A 205 23.34 -0.33 44.60
C LYS A 205 24.37 -0.87 43.61
N ILE A 206 24.06 -1.90 42.82
CA ILE A 206 25.04 -2.56 41.93
C ILE A 206 24.50 -2.67 40.50
N GLY A 207 24.59 -1.57 39.73
CA GLY A 207 24.23 -1.56 38.30
C GLY A 207 25.03 -2.57 37.45
N TYR A 208 26.23 -2.94 37.90
CA TYR A 208 27.13 -3.87 37.23
C TYR A 208 26.60 -5.31 37.15
N GLN A 209 25.79 -5.75 38.14
CA GLN A 209 25.27 -7.11 38.13
C GLN A 209 24.24 -7.32 37.02
N PHE A 210 23.28 -6.41 36.80
CA PHE A 210 22.33 -6.63 35.69
C PHE A 210 23.00 -6.54 34.32
N GLN A 211 24.06 -5.73 34.19
CA GLN A 211 24.80 -5.57 32.95
C GLN A 211 25.47 -6.87 32.49
N HIS A 212 26.13 -7.60 33.41
CA HIS A 212 26.76 -8.90 33.11
C HIS A 212 25.74 -9.98 32.69
N CYS A 213 24.57 -10.01 33.34
CA CYS A 213 23.48 -10.94 32.99
C CYS A 213 22.96 -10.69 31.56
N VAL A 214 22.65 -9.43 31.24
CA VAL A 214 22.10 -9.04 29.94
C VAL A 214 23.16 -9.18 28.83
N LEU A 215 24.43 -8.92 29.13
CA LEU A 215 25.55 -9.17 28.21
C LEU A 215 25.65 -10.66 27.85
N GLY A 216 25.60 -11.56 28.84
CA GLY A 216 25.60 -13.01 28.60
C GLY A 216 24.43 -13.47 27.72
N ILE A 217 23.23 -12.95 27.96
CA ILE A 217 22.02 -13.24 27.17
C ILE A 217 22.17 -12.76 25.73
N LYS A 218 22.69 -11.54 25.52
CA LYS A 218 22.81 -10.97 24.16
C LYS A 218 23.90 -11.67 23.34
N THR A 219 25.02 -12.04 23.97
CA THR A 219 26.06 -12.86 23.33
C THR A 219 25.51 -14.23 22.92
N PHE A 220 24.69 -14.86 23.78
CA PHE A 220 24.03 -16.12 23.47
C PHE A 220 22.97 -15.98 22.35
N GLN A 221 22.17 -14.92 22.35
CA GLN A 221 21.19 -14.64 21.29
C GLN A 221 21.86 -14.35 19.94
N ASN A 222 22.97 -13.61 19.93
CA ASN A 222 23.76 -13.36 18.72
C ASN A 222 24.39 -14.65 18.18
N TYR A 223 24.91 -15.51 19.07
CA TYR A 223 25.40 -16.83 18.71
C TYR A 223 24.29 -17.71 18.11
N MET A 224 23.08 -17.67 18.68
CA MET A 224 21.89 -18.36 18.16
C MET A 224 21.41 -17.85 16.79
N LEU A 225 21.47 -16.53 16.57
CA LEU A 225 21.19 -15.93 15.26
C LEU A 225 22.23 -16.35 14.21
N MET A 226 23.50 -16.39 14.61
CA MET A 226 24.60 -16.80 13.74
C MET A 226 24.46 -18.28 13.34
N LEU A 227 24.19 -19.19 14.29
CA LEU A 227 23.93 -20.61 14.00
C LEU A 227 22.74 -20.82 13.05
N LYS A 228 21.64 -20.06 13.22
CA LYS A 228 20.49 -20.10 12.32
C LYS A 228 20.82 -19.61 10.91
N SER A 229 21.65 -18.57 10.78
CA SER A 229 22.06 -18.05 9.47
C SER A 229 23.00 -18.99 8.71
N VAL A 230 23.78 -19.82 9.42
CA VAL A 230 24.77 -20.73 8.82
C VAL A 230 24.21 -22.16 8.62
N LYS A 231 22.94 -22.42 8.95
CA LYS A 231 22.28 -23.76 8.86
C LYS A 231 23.08 -24.89 9.54
N LEU A 232 23.85 -24.58 10.58
CA LEU A 232 24.56 -25.58 11.35
C LEU A 232 23.58 -26.37 12.24
N PRO A 233 23.74 -27.69 12.39
CA PRO A 233 22.91 -28.48 13.29
C PRO A 233 23.08 -27.98 14.72
N MET A 234 21.96 -27.75 15.39
CA MET A 234 21.94 -27.30 16.78
C MET A 234 22.53 -28.37 17.71
N PRO A 235 23.46 -28.01 18.62
CA PRO A 235 23.95 -28.95 19.62
C PRO A 235 22.82 -29.44 20.53
N GLN A 236 22.76 -30.74 20.83
CA GLN A 236 21.67 -31.38 21.61
C GLN A 236 21.43 -30.74 23.00
N TYR A 237 22.47 -30.18 23.64
CA TYR A 237 22.34 -29.45 24.91
C TYR A 237 21.56 -28.12 24.79
N LEU A 238 21.54 -27.51 23.60
CA LEU A 238 20.82 -26.26 23.33
C LEU A 238 19.33 -26.49 23.02
N GLU A 239 18.97 -27.63 22.44
CA GLU A 239 17.55 -28.05 22.33
C GLU A 239 16.94 -28.30 23.71
N LEU A 240 17.68 -28.96 24.61
CA LEU A 240 17.27 -29.16 26.00
C LEU A 240 17.09 -27.84 26.77
N TRP A 241 17.88 -26.81 26.47
CA TRP A 241 17.72 -25.49 27.06
C TRP A 241 16.46 -24.78 26.53
N LEU A 242 16.23 -24.78 25.21
CA LEU A 242 15.02 -24.22 24.59
C LEU A 242 13.73 -24.93 24.99
N MET A 243 13.77 -26.27 25.13
CA MET A 243 12.66 -27.09 25.61
C MET A 243 12.33 -26.78 27.08
N ASN A 244 13.35 -26.63 27.94
CA ASN A 244 13.15 -26.21 29.33
C ASN A 244 12.56 -24.78 29.47
N GLN A 245 12.81 -23.89 28.51
CA GLN A 245 12.22 -22.54 28.49
C GLN A 245 10.71 -22.55 28.16
N GLN A 246 10.20 -23.58 27.48
CA GLN A 246 8.76 -23.74 27.23
C GLN A 246 8.02 -24.41 28.39
N GLU A 247 8.69 -25.25 29.18
CA GLU A 247 8.07 -25.96 30.31
C GLU A 247 8.14 -25.22 31.65
N VAL A 248 9.15 -24.38 31.88
CA VAL A 248 9.30 -23.67 33.17
C VAL A 248 8.61 -22.31 33.13
N LYS A 249 7.28 -22.32 33.26
CA LYS A 249 6.52 -21.11 33.67
C LYS A 249 6.80 -20.85 35.15
N PRO A 250 7.45 -19.74 35.57
CA PRO A 250 7.52 -19.43 36.98
C PRO A 250 6.18 -18.80 37.38
N LYS A 251 5.28 -19.64 37.91
CA LYS A 251 4.06 -19.24 38.66
C LYS A 251 4.33 -18.20 39.76
N ILE A 252 5.60 -18.00 40.13
CA ILE A 252 6.08 -17.17 41.23
C ILE A 252 6.17 -15.68 40.83
N LEU A 253 6.71 -15.33 39.66
CA LEU A 253 6.92 -13.91 39.29
C LEU A 253 5.60 -13.16 39.02
N LEU A 254 4.61 -13.88 38.50
CA LEU A 254 3.27 -13.38 38.25
C LEU A 254 2.46 -13.18 39.55
N CYS A 255 2.75 -13.95 40.60
CA CYS A 255 2.25 -13.72 41.96
C CYS A 255 2.93 -12.48 42.58
N VAL A 256 4.23 -12.31 42.33
CA VAL A 256 5.06 -11.23 42.88
C VAL A 256 4.64 -9.85 42.36
N ILE A 257 4.39 -9.69 41.06
CA ILE A 257 3.96 -8.41 40.47
C ILE A 257 2.57 -7.99 40.99
N ASN A 258 1.66 -8.94 41.19
CA ASN A 258 0.28 -8.64 41.61
C ASN A 258 0.13 -8.39 43.13
N SER A 259 1.05 -8.90 43.94
CA SER A 259 1.09 -8.59 45.39
C SER A 259 1.44 -7.11 45.64
N GLY A 260 2.29 -6.54 44.78
CA GLY A 260 2.67 -5.11 44.83
C GLY A 260 1.56 -4.15 44.39
N ILE A 261 0.73 -4.53 43.42
CA ILE A 261 -0.35 -3.66 42.87
C ILE A 261 -1.50 -3.46 43.87
N LYS A 262 -1.70 -4.37 44.85
CA LYS A 262 -2.67 -4.13 45.94
C LYS A 262 -2.27 -2.97 46.85
N LYS A 263 -0.98 -2.60 46.91
CA LYS A 263 -0.48 -1.53 47.79
C LYS A 263 -0.78 -0.14 47.24
N THR A 264 -0.91 0.02 45.92
CA THR A 264 -1.21 1.31 45.25
C THR A 264 -2.70 1.63 45.14
N ARG A 265 -3.62 0.71 45.47
CA ARG A 265 -5.08 1.00 45.51
C ARG A 265 -5.62 1.41 46.88
N HIS A 266 -4.80 1.41 47.92
CA HIS A 266 -5.17 1.86 49.27
C HIS A 266 -4.45 3.15 49.71
N GLN A 267 -3.77 3.84 48.80
CA GLN A 267 -3.10 5.13 49.05
C GLN A 267 -3.39 6.19 47.97
N LEU A 268 -4.52 6.07 47.27
CA LEU A 268 -5.12 7.12 46.44
C LEU A 268 -6.59 7.25 46.82
#